data_AF-A0A2E2BHD1-F1
#
_entry.id   AF-A0A2E2BHD1-F1
#
_cell.length_a   1.000
_cell.length_b   1.000
_cell.length_c   1.000
_cell.angle_alpha   90.00
_cell.angle_beta   90.00
_cell.angle_gamma   90.00
#
_symmetry.space_group_name_H-M   'P 1'
#
loop_
_entity.id
_entity.type
_entity.pdbx_description
1 polymer ?
#
loop_
_entity_poly.entity_id
_entity_poly.type
_entity_poly.pdbx_seq_one_letter_code
_entity_poly.pdbx_strand_id
1 'polypeptide(L)' 'MEKLLEITDITWDESENEKKDLPKELKLKWNSDKWNRVKVSNWLSKYFNVSVNSLNIKELKNQDSGSG' A
#
# COMPACT_ATOMS: atom_id res chain seq x y z
N MET A 1 -1.69 12.09 13.80
CA MET A 1 -2.88 11.59 13.09
C MET A 1 -2.44 10.38 12.27
N GLU A 2 -3.18 9.28 12.33
CA GLU A 2 -2.97 8.13 11.45
C GLU A 2 -3.75 8.31 10.14
N LYS A 3 -3.25 7.74 9.06
CA LYS A 3 -3.88 7.77 7.73
C LYS A 3 -4.23 6.35 7.30
N LEU A 4 -5.40 6.17 6.70
CA LEU A 4 -5.76 4.89 6.09
C LEU A 4 -5.49 4.98 4.59
N LEU A 5 -4.59 4.13 4.10
CA LEU A 5 -4.22 4.06 2.69
C LEU A 5 -4.81 2.79 2.09
N GLU A 6 -5.59 2.93 1.04
CA GLU A 6 -6.03 1.82 0.19
C GLU A 6 -5.03 1.70 -0.95
N ILE A 7 -4.37 0.55 -1.01
CA ILE A 7 -3.36 0.24 -2.01
C ILE A 7 -3.94 -0.80 -2.95
N THR A 8 -3.96 -0.50 -4.24
CA THR A 8 -4.53 -1.37 -5.28
C THR A 8 -3.56 -1.53 -6.44
N ASP A 9 -3.87 -2.45 -7.34
CA ASP A 9 -3.10 -2.71 -8.57
C ASP A 9 -1.61 -2.96 -8.28
N ILE A 10 -1.33 -3.67 -7.18
CA ILE A 10 0.05 -3.94 -6.78
C ILE A 10 0.63 -4.97 -7.75
N THR A 11 1.68 -4.55 -8.45
CA THR A 11 2.49 -5.41 -9.30
C THR A 11 3.81 -5.67 -8.60
N TRP A 12 4.04 -6.93 -8.27
CA TRP A 12 5.26 -7.40 -7.63
C TRP A 12 6.29 -7.80 -8.67
N ASP A 13 7.55 -7.51 -8.40
CA ASP A 13 8.68 -8.01 -9.19
C ASP A 13 9.06 -9.41 -8.68
N GLU A 14 8.11 -10.35 -8.80
CA GLU A 14 8.32 -11.73 -8.44
C GLU A 14 9.02 -12.48 -9.58
N SER A 15 10.06 -13.24 -9.24
CA SER A 15 10.65 -14.18 -10.19
C SER A 15 9.73 -15.39 -10.36
N GLU A 16 9.68 -15.99 -11.55
CA GLU A 16 8.82 -17.15 -11.85
C GLU A 16 9.02 -18.34 -10.88
N ASN A 17 10.17 -18.38 -10.18
CA ASN A 17 10.54 -19.39 -9.20
C ASN A 17 10.05 -19.10 -7.76
N GLU A 18 9.60 -17.88 -7.47
CA GLU A 18 9.13 -17.46 -6.15
C GLU A 18 7.66 -17.00 -6.21
N LYS A 19 6.76 -17.90 -6.61
CA LYS A 19 5.31 -17.67 -6.51
C LYS A 19 4.91 -17.55 -5.03
N LYS A 20 5.03 -16.36 -4.48
CA LYS A 20 4.51 -16.00 -3.15
C LYS A 20 3.06 -15.58 -3.33
N ASP A 21 2.17 -15.94 -2.41
CA ASP A 21 0.80 -15.42 -2.38
C ASP A 21 0.83 -13.95 -1.96
N LEU A 22 1.15 -13.07 -2.91
CA LEU A 22 1.26 -11.64 -2.70
C LEU A 22 -0.10 -10.98 -2.97
N PRO A 23 -0.56 -10.09 -2.07
CA PRO A 23 -1.82 -9.41 -2.27
C PRO A 23 -1.73 -8.42 -3.44
N LYS A 24 -2.79 -8.35 -4.24
CA LYS A 24 -2.93 -7.33 -5.30
C LYS A 24 -3.52 -6.02 -4.78
N GLU A 25 -4.17 -6.09 -3.62
CA GLU A 25 -4.77 -4.95 -2.93
C GLU A 25 -4.71 -5.14 -1.41
N LEU A 26 -4.56 -4.05 -0.66
CA LEU A 26 -4.61 -4.06 0.81
C LEU A 26 -4.91 -2.68 1.38
N LYS A 27 -5.40 -2.65 2.62
CA LYS A 27 -5.57 -1.43 3.40
C LYS A 27 -4.47 -1.32 4.44
N LEU A 28 -3.70 -0.24 4.36
CA LEU A 28 -2.56 0.04 5.22
C LEU A 28 -2.88 1.21 6.15
N LYS A 29 -2.85 0.96 7.45
CA LYS A 29 -2.84 2.04 8.45
C LYS A 29 -1.42 2.60 8.54
N TRP A 30 -1.25 3.85 8.13
CA TRP A 30 0.01 4.55 8.16
C TRP A 30 0.10 5.42 9.40
N ASN A 31 1.07 5.15 10.27
CA ASN A 31 1.25 5.81 11.57
C ASN A 31 1.86 7.23 11.46
N SER A 32 1.70 7.90 10.32
CA SER A 32 2.13 9.27 10.08
C SER A 32 1.12 10.01 9.24
N ASP A 33 1.00 11.31 9.49
CA ASP A 33 0.23 12.26 8.68
C ASP A 33 0.83 12.44 7.28
N LYS A 34 2.13 12.19 7.12
CA LYS A 34 2.87 12.33 5.87
C LYS A 34 3.24 10.96 5.31
N TRP A 35 2.56 10.58 4.23
CA TRP A 35 2.93 9.43 3.41
C TRP A 35 3.36 9.90 2.02
N ASN A 36 4.12 9.06 1.33
CA ASN A 36 4.36 9.21 -0.10
C ASN A 36 4.50 7.82 -0.73
N ARG A 37 4.33 7.75 -2.05
CA ARG A 37 4.35 6.48 -2.79
C ARG A 37 5.64 5.69 -2.57
N VAL A 38 6.79 6.37 -2.51
CA VAL A 38 8.10 5.74 -2.32
C VAL A 38 8.22 5.07 -0.95
N LYS A 39 7.82 5.76 0.13
CA LYS A 39 7.86 5.23 1.50
C LYS A 39 6.95 4.02 1.66
N VAL A 40 5.75 4.08 1.09
CA VAL A 40 4.79 2.98 1.13
C VAL A 40 5.29 1.78 0.32
N SER A 41 5.81 2.02 -0.89
CA SER A 41 6.43 0.99 -1.74
C SER A 41 7.61 0.29 -1.04
N ASN A 42 8.50 1.07 -0.43
CA ASN A 42 9.65 0.53 0.31
C ASN A 42 9.20 -0.28 1.53
N TRP A 43 8.17 0.17 2.24
CA TRP A 43 7.62 -0.56 3.37
C TRP A 43 7.02 -1.91 2.94
N LEU A 44 6.20 -1.91 1.88
CA LEU A 44 5.65 -3.13 1.29
C LEU A 44 6.74 -4.08 0.85
N SER A 45 7.76 -3.55 0.17
CA SER A 45 8.84 -4.40 -0.35
C SER A 45 9.62 -5.08 0.77
N LYS A 46 9.84 -4.36 1.88
CA LYS A 46 10.47 -4.93 3.07
C LYS A 46 9.58 -5.92 3.82
N TYR A 47 8.28 -5.65 3.89
CA TYR A 47 7.32 -6.50 4.60
C TYR A 47 7.13 -7.86 3.90
N PHE A 48 7.00 -7.85 2.57
CA PHE A 48 6.81 -9.06 1.77
C PHE A 48 8.12 -9.66 1.25
N ASN A 49 9.24 -8.99 1.47
CA ASN A 49 10.56 -9.38 0.95
C ASN A 49 10.54 -9.61 -0.57
N VAL A 50 9.87 -8.71 -1.30
CA VAL A 50 9.71 -8.69 -2.76
C VAL A 50 9.62 -7.25 -3.22
N SER A 51 10.33 -6.86 -4.26
CA SER A 51 10.27 -5.49 -4.79
C SER A 51 8.89 -5.20 -5.39
N VAL A 52 8.34 -4.02 -5.09
CA VAL A 52 7.12 -3.54 -5.76
C VAL A 52 7.50 -2.79 -7.02
N ASN A 53 7.01 -3.24 -8.17
CA ASN A 53 7.23 -2.60 -9.46
C ASN A 53 6.28 -1.40 -9.64
N SER A 54 4.99 -1.64 -9.43
CA SER A 54 3.95 -0.61 -9.51
C SER A 54 2.87 -0.83 -8.48
N LEU A 55 2.24 0.26 -8.05
CA LEU A 55 1.12 0.26 -7.13
C LEU A 55 0.36 1.58 -7.25
N ASN A 56 -0.93 1.54 -6.97
CA ASN A 56 -1.80 2.69 -6.78
C ASN A 56 -2.08 2.89 -5.29
N ILE A 57 -2.10 4.15 -4.83
CA ILE A 57 -2.42 4.48 -3.44
C ILE A 57 -3.52 5.53 -3.44
N LYS A 58 -4.58 5.25 -2.68
CA LYS A 58 -5.65 6.18 -2.39
C LYS A 58 -5.72 6.41 -0.88
N GLU A 59 -5.67 7.66 -0.45
CA GLU A 59 -5.92 7.98 0.95
C GLU A 59 -7.43 7.88 1.22
N LEU A 60 -7.81 6.91 2.03
CA LEU A 60 -9.14 6.85 2.61
C LEU A 60 -9.18 7.91 3.72
N LYS A 61 -9.89 9.02 3.46
CA LYS A 61 -10.31 9.87 4.56
C LYS A 61 -11.10 8.98 5.52
N ASN A 62 -10.69 8.93 6.80
CA ASN A 62 -11.60 8.47 7.83
C ASN A 62 -12.90 9.24 7.62
N GLN A 63 -14.00 8.54 7.35
CA GLN A 63 -15.30 9.14 7.19
C GLN A 63 -15.70 9.78 8.52
N ASP A 64 -15.22 10.98 8.79
CA ASP A 64 -15.98 11.96 9.53
C ASP A 64 -16.80 12.74 8.50
N SER A 65 -18.01 12.23 8.29
CA SER A 65 -19.24 12.98 8.02
C SER A 65 -19.10 14.26 7.18
N GLY A 66 -19.42 14.14 5.89
CA GLY A 66 -19.93 15.26 5.08
C GLY A 66 -21.38 14.98 4.71
N SER A 67 -22.29 15.20 5.67
CA SER A 67 -23.69 15.52 5.35
C SER A 67 -23.74 16.96 4.86
N GLY A 68 -24.41 17.20 3.73
CA GLY A 68 -24.62 18.52 3.14
C GLY A 68 -25.24 18.39 1.75
#